data_AF-A0A0M2LMH6-F1
#
_entry.id   AF-A0A0M2LMH6-F1
#
_cell.length_a   1.000
_cell.length_b   1.000
_cell.length_c   1.000
_cell.angle_alpha   90.00
_cell.angle_beta   90.00
_cell.angle_gamma   90.00
#
_symmetry.space_group_name_H-M   'P 1'
#
loop_
_entity.id
_entity.type
_entity.pdbx_description
1 polymer ?
#
loop_
_entity_poly.entity_id
_entity_poly.type
_entity_poly.pdbx_seq_one_letter_code
_entity_poly.pdbx_strand_id
1 'polypeptide(L)' 'MADGFTFDLGNGISLQARRLPGHTKPWLGLLVPGPQFIALAEFISDAEADYLTNTLKTRAIIVAPVERTTDHDDHA' A
#
# COMPACT_ATOMS: atom_id res chain seq x y z
N MET A 1 18.89 -8.94 2.28
CA MET A 1 17.63 -9.44 2.85
C MET A 1 16.80 -8.20 3.12
N ALA A 2 15.82 -7.89 2.29
CA ALA A 2 15.20 -6.57 2.29
C ALA A 2 14.30 -6.41 3.53
N ASP A 3 14.79 -5.64 4.51
CA ASP A 3 13.93 -4.87 5.42
C ASP A 3 12.94 -4.11 4.53
N GLY A 4 11.65 -4.40 4.70
CA GLY A 4 10.65 -4.19 3.66
C GLY A 4 10.55 -2.76 3.15
N PHE A 5 10.09 -2.63 1.90
CA PHE A 5 10.03 -1.34 1.24
C PHE A 5 8.94 -0.44 1.83
N THR A 6 9.15 0.87 1.75
CA THR A 6 8.13 1.89 2.03
C THR A 6 7.97 2.76 0.78
N PHE A 7 6.75 3.00 0.36
CA PHE A 7 6.40 3.82 -0.80
C PHE A 7 5.35 4.85 -0.39
N ASP A 8 5.67 6.14 -0.56
CA ASP A 8 4.76 7.22 -0.20
C ASP A 8 3.63 7.35 -1.24
N LEU A 9 2.38 7.40 -0.78
CA LEU A 9 1.18 7.56 -1.61
C LEU A 9 0.65 9.01 -1.56
N GLY A 10 1.31 9.91 -0.82
CA GLY A 10 0.83 11.25 -0.51
C GLY A 10 -0.15 11.28 0.67
N ASN A 11 -0.49 12.50 1.12
CA ASN A 11 -1.38 12.75 2.26
C ASN A 11 -0.97 12.06 3.58
N GLY A 12 0.33 11.79 3.74
CA GLY A 12 0.87 11.09 4.91
C GLY A 12 0.52 9.60 4.98
N ILE A 13 0.05 9.03 3.87
CA ILE A 13 -0.20 7.60 3.72
C ILE A 13 0.98 6.99 2.96
N SER A 14 1.56 5.91 3.47
CA SER A 14 2.61 5.16 2.78
C SER A 14 2.28 3.67 2.73
N LEU A 15 2.49 3.05 1.58
CA LEU A 15 2.44 1.60 1.42
C LEU A 15 3.73 0.99 1.99
N GLN A 16 3.62 0.03 2.90
CA GLN A 16 4.79 -0.61 3.52
C GLN A 16 4.65 -2.13 3.49
N ALA A 17 5.73 -2.81 3.08
CA ALA A 17 5.88 -4.23 3.34
C ALA A 17 6.58 -4.42 4.69
N ARG A 18 5.98 -5.19 5.60
CA ARG A 18 6.53 -5.44 6.94
C ARG A 18 6.21 -6.85 7.43
N ARG A 19 7.13 -7.49 8.15
CA ARG A 19 6.83 -8.72 8.88
C ARG A 19 6.11 -8.39 10.18
N LEU A 20 4.91 -8.94 10.35
CA LEU A 20 4.12 -8.77 11.57
C LEU A 20 4.58 -9.76 12.65
N PRO A 21 4.54 -9.38 13.94
CA PRO A 21 4.86 -10.29 15.04
C PRO A 21 3.91 -11.49 15.00
N GLY A 22 4.46 -12.70 15.07
CA GLY A 22 3.70 -13.95 14.96
C GLY A 22 3.48 -14.46 13.53
N HIS A 23 3.84 -13.67 12.50
CA HIS A 23 3.77 -14.09 11.10
C HIS A 23 5.17 -14.34 10.53
N THR A 24 5.32 -15.48 9.85
CA THR A 24 6.57 -15.86 9.18
C THR A 24 6.75 -15.12 7.86
N LYS A 25 5.65 -14.73 7.22
CA LYS A 25 5.65 -14.04 5.93
C LYS A 25 5.51 -12.53 6.09
N PRO A 26 6.10 -11.72 5.19
CA PRO A 26 5.83 -10.31 5.17
C PRO A 26 4.37 -10.04 4.79
N TRP A 27 3.86 -8.90 5.24
CA TRP A 27 2.54 -8.39 4.92
C TRP A 27 2.67 -7.06 4.20
N LEU A 28 1.83 -6.85 3.21
CA LEU A 28 1.59 -5.54 2.63
C LEU A 28 0.55 -4.81 3.47
N GLY A 29 0.85 -3.58 3.85
CA GLY A 29 -0.11 -2.74 4.54
C GLY A 29 0.06 -1.27 4.24
N LEU A 30 -0.88 -0.49 4.76
CA LEU A 30 -0.86 0.96 4.71
C LEU A 30 -0.43 1.50 6.07
N LEU A 31 0.59 2.33 6.07
CA LEU A 31 0.92 3.22 7.16
C LEU A 31 0.13 4.51 6.93
N VAL A 32 -0.87 4.75 7.78
CA VAL A 32 -1.68 5.98 7.75
C VAL A 32 -1.12 6.99 8.75
N PRO A 33 -1.45 8.30 8.65
CA PRO A 33 -1.00 9.30 9.61
C PRO A 33 -1.33 8.89 11.06
N GLY A 34 -0.30 8.50 11.81
CA GLY A 34 -0.43 7.88 13.14
C GLY A 34 0.38 6.58 13.26
N PRO A 35 0.36 5.90 14.42
CA PRO A 35 1.08 4.62 14.61
C PRO A 35 0.31 3.41 14.06
N GLN A 36 -0.64 3.60 13.14
CA GLN A 36 -1.53 2.55 12.67
C GLN A 36 -0.99 1.90 11.39
N PHE A 37 -0.86 0.58 11.42
CA PHE A 37 -0.57 -0.25 10.25
C PHE A 37 -1.81 -1.09 9.90
N ILE A 38 -2.36 -0.87 8.71
CA ILE A 38 -3.52 -1.60 8.21
C ILE A 38 -3.00 -2.71 7.28
N ALA A 39 -3.06 -3.95 7.75
CA ALA A 39 -2.67 -5.12 6.98
C ALA A 39 -3.68 -5.40 5.86
N LEU A 40 -3.22 -5.46 4.62
CA LEU A 40 -4.07 -5.66 3.44
C LEU A 40 -3.93 -7.08 2.88
N ALA A 41 -2.70 -7.59 2.77
CA ALA A 41 -2.42 -8.89 2.18
C ALA A 41 -1.14 -9.51 2.76
N GLU A 42 -1.16 -10.83 2.96
CA GLU A 42 0.02 -11.63 3.29
C GLU A 42 0.71 -12.10 2.00
N PHE A 43 2.05 -12.07 1.96
CA PHE A 43 2.80 -12.66 0.85
C PHE A 43 2.97 -14.17 1.08
N ILE A 44 2.67 -14.98 0.05
CA ILE A 44 2.81 -16.44 0.17
C ILE A 44 4.30 -16.82 0.07
N SER A 45 5.10 -16.05 -0.67
CA SER A 45 6.54 -16.25 -0.87
C SER A 45 7.38 -14.97 -0.89
N ASP A 46 8.67 -15.09 -0.58
CA ASP A 46 9.64 -13.98 -0.61
C ASP A 46 9.80 -13.40 -2.04
N ALA A 47 9.70 -14.27 -3.05
CA ALA A 47 9.74 -13.87 -4.46
C ALA A 47 8.59 -12.93 -4.86
N GLU A 48 7.40 -13.07 -4.26
CA GLU A 48 6.27 -12.19 -4.53
C GLU A 48 6.48 -10.80 -3.89
N ALA A 49 7.07 -10.77 -2.69
CA ALA A 49 7.45 -9.53 -2.03
C ALA A 49 8.54 -8.79 -2.83
N ASP A 50 9.53 -9.51 -3.36
CA ASP A 50 10.60 -8.91 -4.19
C ASP A 50 10.07 -8.40 -5.53
N TYR A 51 9.21 -9.19 -6.20
CA TYR A 51 8.53 -8.77 -7.44
C TYR A 51 7.72 -7.50 -7.24
N LEU A 52 6.92 -7.41 -6.17
CA LEU A 52 6.15 -6.20 -5.88
C LEU A 52 7.07 -5.02 -5.59
N THR A 53 8.12 -5.23 -4.78
CA THR A 53 9.12 -4.19 -4.47
C THR A 53 9.73 -3.61 -5.75
N ASN A 54 10.17 -4.47 -6.66
CA ASN A 54 10.76 -4.05 -7.94
C ASN A 54 9.73 -3.36 -8.83
N THR A 55 8.49 -3.84 -8.85
CA THR A 55 7.39 -3.23 -9.62
C THR A 55 7.08 -1.81 -9.15
N LEU A 56 7.00 -1.59 -7.82
CA LEU A 56 6.69 -0.28 -7.25
C LEU A 56 7.86 0.71 -7.34
N LYS A 57 9.11 0.23 -7.28
CA LYS A 57 10.30 1.08 -7.49
C LYS A 57 10.44 1.55 -8.95
N THR A 58 10.04 0.70 -9.90
CA THR A 58 10.20 0.99 -11.33
C THR A 58 9.00 1.70 -11.94
N ARG A 59 7.80 1.48 -11.41
CA ARG A 59 6.60 2.21 -11.83
C ARG A 59 6.36 3.38 -10.90
N ALA A 60 6.50 4.59 -11.44
CA ALA A 60 5.85 5.75 -10.84
C ALA A 60 4.35 5.43 -10.72
N ILE A 61 3.87 5.17 -9.50
CA ILE A 61 2.44 5.00 -9.25
C ILE A 61 1.81 6.35 -9.53
N ILE A 62 1.11 6.46 -10.66
CA ILE A 62 0.29 7.62 -10.95
C ILE A 62 -0.92 7.51 -10.02
N VAL A 63 -0.90 8.24 -8.91
CA VAL A 63 -2.09 8.46 -8.10
C VAL A 63 -3.00 9.38 -8.90
N ALA A 64 -3.86 8.80 -9.75
CA ALA A 64 -4.92 9.57 -10.38
C ALA A 64 -5.90 10.00 -9.27
N PRO A 65 -6.21 11.29 -9.14
CA PRO A 65 -7.27 11.71 -8.23
C PRO A 65 -8.56 11.02 -8.68
N VAL A 66 -9.17 10.24 -7.79
CA VAL A 66 -10.54 9.75 -8.02
C VAL A 66 -11.43 11.00 -7.93
N GLU A 67 -11.90 11.49 -9.07
CA GLU A 67 -12.92 12.53 -9.08
C GLU A 67 -14.18 11.91 -8.44
N ARG A 68 -14.56 12.39 -7.27
CA ARG A 68 -15.87 12.10 -6.69
C ARG A 68 -16.90 12.72 -7.63
N THR A 69 -17.49 11.92 -8.50
CA THR A 69 -18.72 12.29 -9.20
C THR A 69 -19.81 12.40 -8.14
N THR A 70 -20.03 13.61 -7.63
CA THR A 70 -21.25 13.93 -6.89
C THR A 70 -22.38 13.90 -7.90
N ASP A 71 -23.03 12.74 -8.01
CA ASP A 71 -24.34 12.61 -8.64
C ASP A 71 -25.32 13.46 -7.81
N HIS A 72 -25.60 14.66 -8.30
CA HIS A 72 -26.62 15.55 -7.74
C HIS A 72 -27.84 15.40 -8.64
N ASP A 73 -28.68 14.42 -8.31
CA ASP A 73 -30.00 14.24 -8.90
C ASP A 73 -30.90 15.41 -8.41
N ASP A 74 -30.87 16.51 -9.17
CA ASP A 74 -31.82 17.62 -9.05
C ASP A 74 -33.08 17.23 -9.83
N HIS A 75 -34.03 16.60 -9.14
CA HIS A 75 -35.33 16.27 -9.68
C HIS A 75 -36.29 17.44 -9.45
N ALA A 76 -36.40 18.31 -10.47
CA ALA A 76 -37.39 19.38 -10.58
C ALA A 76 -38.76 18.87 -11.07
#